data_AF-A0A7J5UIU3-F1
#
_entry.id   AF-A0A7J5UIU3-F1
#
_cell.length_a   1.000
_cell.length_b   1.000
_cell.length_c   1.000
_cell.angle_alpha   90.00
_cell.angle_beta   90.00
_cell.angle_gamma   90.00
#
_symmetry.space_group_name_H-M   'P 1'
#
loop_
_entity.id
_entity.type
_entity.pdbx_description
1 polymer ?
#
loop_
_entity_poly.entity_id
_entity_poly.type
_entity_poly.pdbx_seq_one_letter_code
_entity_poly.pdbx_strand_id
1 'polypeptide(L)'
;MTDDTPVAGDGTSVSGTLVREVATPHGPARVHLRRAAAPRAAIMLGHGAGGGVTAKDLVLAADVALAAGLSVALVEQPYRVAGRRAPAPARQLDAAWTAVAAHLRETD
;
A
#
# COMPACT_ATOMS: atom_id res chain seq x y z
N MET A 1 5.34 -39.28 -31.68
CA MET A 1 4.65 -39.48 -30.39
C MET A 1 5.75 -39.80 -29.40
N THR A 2 6.31 -38.85 -28.66
CA THR A 2 5.76 -37.63 -28.05
C THR A 2 6.69 -36.44 -28.26
N ASP A 3 6.10 -35.29 -28.56
CA ASP A 3 6.75 -33.97 -28.56
C ASP A 3 6.73 -33.47 -27.10
N ASP A 4 7.90 -33.17 -26.54
CA ASP A 4 8.06 -32.66 -25.18
C ASP A 4 8.23 -31.14 -25.28
N THR A 5 7.10 -30.45 -25.42
CA THR A 5 7.07 -28.98 -25.39
C THR A 5 7.26 -28.52 -23.95
N PRO A 6 8.26 -27.66 -23.64
CA PRO A 6 8.37 -27.10 -22.32
C PRO A 6 7.21 -26.12 -22.10
N VAL A 7 6.36 -26.41 -21.12
CA VAL A 7 5.36 -25.46 -20.60
C VAL A 7 6.12 -24.30 -19.96
N ALA A 8 6.10 -23.14 -20.61
CA ALA A 8 6.54 -21.89 -20.03
C ALA A 8 5.73 -21.65 -18.75
N GLY A 9 6.41 -21.67 -17.60
CA GLY A 9 5.78 -21.38 -16.33
C GLY A 9 5.18 -19.98 -16.35
N ASP A 10 3.90 -19.92 -16.01
CA ASP A 10 3.14 -18.71 -15.73
C ASP A 10 3.84 -18.00 -14.57
N GLY A 11 4.76 -17.11 -14.91
CA GLY A 11 5.50 -16.27 -13.98
C GLY A 11 4.54 -15.33 -13.27
N THR A 12 3.78 -15.85 -12.30
CA THR A 12 3.14 -15.04 -11.27
C THR A 12 4.28 -14.52 -10.41
N SER A 13 4.90 -13.44 -10.88
CA SER A 13 5.86 -12.69 -10.08
C SER A 13 5.10 -12.25 -8.83
N VAL A 14 5.44 -12.84 -7.69
CA VAL A 14 4.94 -12.39 -6.39
C VAL A 14 5.49 -10.98 -6.23
N SER A 15 4.65 -9.99 -6.55
CA SER A 15 4.95 -8.58 -6.37
C SER A 15 5.17 -8.38 -4.88
N GLY A 16 6.45 -8.37 -4.48
CA GLY A 16 6.86 -8.22 -3.09
C GLY A 16 6.28 -6.92 -2.51
N THR A 17 5.89 -6.96 -1.25
CA THR A 17 5.48 -5.73 -0.56
C THR A 17 6.74 -4.91 -0.28
N LEU A 18 6.82 -3.70 -0.84
CA LEU A 18 7.89 -2.74 -0.57
C LEU A 18 7.44 -1.82 0.56
N VAL A 19 8.20 -1.78 1.65
CA VAL A 19 7.91 -0.90 2.78
C VAL A 19 8.83 0.32 2.73
N ARG A 20 8.25 1.52 2.79
CA ARG A 20 8.97 2.80 2.71
C ARG A 20 8.45 3.77 3.78
N GLU A 21 9.34 4.55 4.36
CA GLU A 21 8.94 5.69 5.18
C GLU A 21 8.88 6.95 4.32
N VAL A 22 7.83 7.75 4.52
CA VAL A 22 7.57 9.00 3.79
C VAL A 22 7.51 10.12 4.81
N ALA A 23 8.34 11.14 4.64
CA ALA A 23 8.33 12.30 5.50
C ALA A 23 6.99 13.05 5.38
N THR A 24 6.40 13.44 6.51
CA THR A 24 5.20 14.29 6.55
C THR A 24 5.40 15.41 7.57
N PRO A 25 4.59 16.47 7.54
CA PRO A 25 4.65 17.56 8.53
C PRO A 25 4.47 17.11 10.00
N HIS A 26 3.99 15.89 10.24
CA HIS A 26 3.69 15.38 11.58
C HIS A 26 4.47 14.11 11.94
N GLY A 27 5.61 13.88 11.28
CA GLY A 27 6.45 12.69 11.43
C GLY A 27 6.35 11.74 10.24
N PRO A 28 7.16 10.67 10.20
CA PRO A 28 7.13 9.72 9.09
C PRO A 28 5.80 8.95 9.05
N ALA A 29 5.21 8.84 7.86
CA ALA A 29 4.23 7.79 7.56
C ALA A 29 4.97 6.55 7.04
N ARG A 30 4.40 5.36 7.22
CA ARG A 30 4.95 4.12 6.62
C ARG A 30 3.99 3.59 5.57
N VAL A 31 4.51 3.39 4.36
CA VAL A 31 3.75 2.93 3.20
C VAL A 31 4.19 1.51 2.85
N HIS A 32 3.23 0.60 2.82
CA HIS A 32 3.42 -0.76 2.31
C HIS A 32 2.85 -0.81 0.90
N LEU A 33 3.73 -0.73 -0.08
CA LEU A 33 3.40 -0.70 -1.49
C LEU A 33 3.34 -2.12 -2.07
N ARG A 34 2.24 -2.41 -2.74
CA ARG A 34 2.04 -3.65 -3.51
C ARG A 34 1.73 -3.24 -4.95
N ARG A 35 2.58 -3.62 -5.90
CA ARG A 35 2.40 -3.22 -7.31
C ARG A 35 1.55 -4.24 -8.06
N ALA A 36 0.56 -3.79 -8.81
CA ALA A 36 -0.14 -4.64 -9.76
C ALA A 36 0.80 -4.98 -10.94
N ALA A 37 0.60 -6.14 -11.58
CA ALA A 37 1.46 -6.58 -12.69
C ALA A 37 1.32 -5.67 -13.93
N ALA A 38 0.12 -5.17 -14.19
CA ALA A 38 -0.18 -4.20 -15.23
C ALA A 38 -1.00 -3.05 -14.61
N PRO A 39 -0.34 -2.09 -13.93
CA PRO A 39 -1.03 -1.09 -13.12
C PRO A 39 -1.79 -0.08 -13.99
N ARG A 40 -3.08 0.09 -13.69
CA ARG A 40 -3.95 1.10 -14.34
C ARG A 40 -4.10 2.37 -13.53
N ALA A 41 -3.93 2.26 -12.22
CA ALA A 41 -3.92 3.35 -11.26
C ALA A 41 -3.33 2.85 -9.93
N ALA A 42 -3.17 3.76 -8.97
CA ALA A 42 -2.85 3.43 -7.58
C ALA A 42 -4.00 3.83 -6.66
N ILE A 43 -4.23 3.04 -5.60
CA ILE A 43 -5.15 3.35 -4.52
C ILE A 43 -4.40 3.41 -3.19
N MET A 44 -4.74 4.39 -2.38
CA MET A 44 -4.19 4.57 -1.03
C MET A 44 -5.24 4.16 -0.01
N LEU A 45 -4.88 3.28 0.92
CA LEU A 45 -5.77 2.74 1.93
C LEU A 45 -5.16 2.94 3.31
N GLY A 46 -5.95 3.41 4.27
CA GLY A 46 -5.51 3.67 5.65
C GLY A 46 -6.32 2.88 6.66
N HIS A 47 -5.75 2.70 7.85
CA HIS A 47 -6.41 2.00 8.95
C HIS A 47 -7.44 2.86 9.68
N GLY A 48 -8.44 2.19 10.27
CA GLY A 48 -9.35 2.82 11.23
C GLY A 48 -8.68 3.17 12.57
N ALA A 49 -9.44 3.79 13.48
CA ALA A 49 -8.94 4.32 14.75
C ALA A 49 -8.38 3.27 15.74
N GLY A 50 -8.56 1.97 15.48
CA GLY A 50 -8.08 0.87 16.34
C GLY A 50 -7.18 -0.16 15.66
N GLY A 51 -7.06 -0.14 14.33
CA GLY A 51 -6.34 -1.15 13.57
C GLY A 51 -4.97 -0.71 13.08
N GLY A 52 -4.30 -1.63 12.38
CA GLY A 52 -3.14 -1.36 11.54
C GLY A 52 -3.43 -1.74 10.09
N VAL A 53 -2.45 -1.57 9.21
CA VAL A 53 -2.57 -1.92 7.78
C VAL A 53 -2.77 -3.42 7.53
N THR A 54 -2.55 -4.26 8.53
CA THR A 54 -2.78 -5.72 8.50
C THR A 54 -4.20 -6.12 8.90
N ALA A 55 -5.10 -5.16 9.13
CA ALA A 55 -6.50 -5.44 9.41
C ALA A 55 -7.12 -6.26 8.25
N LYS A 56 -7.95 -7.26 8.59
CA LYS A 56 -8.45 -8.26 7.63
C LYS A 56 -9.21 -7.63 6.46
N ASP A 57 -9.99 -6.60 6.74
CA ASP A 57 -10.73 -5.80 5.76
C ASP A 57 -9.78 -5.08 4.79
N LEU A 58 -8.69 -4.49 5.29
CA LEU A 58 -7.68 -3.83 4.45
C LEU A 58 -6.87 -4.81 3.62
N VAL A 59 -6.50 -5.97 4.18
CA VAL A 59 -5.80 -7.01 3.42
C VAL A 59 -6.69 -7.49 2.28
N LEU A 60 -7.95 -7.80 2.56
CA LEU A 60 -8.92 -8.21 1.56
C LEU A 60 -9.14 -7.12 0.49
N ALA A 61 -9.31 -5.86 0.90
CA ALA A 61 -9.48 -4.75 -0.03
C ALA A 61 -8.24 -4.56 -0.93
N ALA A 62 -7.04 -4.72 -0.37
CA ALA A 62 -5.80 -4.66 -1.13
C ALA A 62 -5.70 -5.80 -2.15
N ASP A 63 -6.04 -7.03 -1.77
CA ASP A 63 -6.01 -8.18 -2.67
C ASP A 63 -6.99 -8.02 -3.83
N VAL A 64 -8.21 -7.56 -3.55
CA VAL A 64 -9.22 -7.29 -4.58
C VAL A 64 -8.78 -6.15 -5.51
N ALA A 65 -8.21 -5.08 -4.97
CA ALA A 65 -7.69 -3.97 -5.78
C ALA A 65 -6.55 -4.42 -6.70
N LEU A 66 -5.62 -5.24 -6.20
CA LEU A 66 -4.54 -5.82 -7.01
C LEU A 66 -5.08 -6.69 -8.13
N ALA A 67 -6.06 -7.56 -7.83
CA ALA A 67 -6.73 -8.38 -8.85
C ALA A 67 -7.46 -7.54 -9.91
N ALA A 68 -7.90 -6.33 -9.55
CA ALA A 68 -8.49 -5.36 -10.48
C ALA A 68 -7.44 -4.51 -11.26
N GLY A 69 -6.14 -4.76 -11.08
CA GLY A 69 -5.07 -4.03 -11.77
C GLY A 69 -4.71 -2.69 -11.12
N LEU A 70 -5.01 -2.49 -9.83
CA LEU A 70 -4.64 -1.30 -9.08
C LEU A 70 -3.44 -1.60 -8.18
N SER A 71 -2.39 -0.77 -8.27
CA SER A 71 -1.33 -0.78 -7.25
C SER A 71 -1.88 -0.25 -5.93
N VAL A 72 -1.48 -0.85 -4.81
CA VAL A 72 -2.02 -0.52 -3.49
C VAL A 72 -0.93 0.03 -2.60
N ALA A 73 -1.18 1.20 -2.02
CA ALA A 73 -0.39 1.77 -0.94
C ALA A 73 -1.18 1.68 0.37
N LEU A 74 -0.83 0.73 1.24
CA LEU A 74 -1.36 0.68 2.61
C LEU A 74 -0.55 1.64 3.48
N VAL A 75 -1.20 2.63 4.07
CA VAL A 75 -0.53 3.73 4.79
C VAL A 75 -0.79 3.63 6.30
N GLU A 76 0.30 3.43 7.05
CA GLU A 76 0.33 3.67 8.49
C GLU A 76 0.54 5.16 8.75
N GLN A 77 -0.41 5.78 9.45
CA GLN A 77 -0.39 7.20 9.76
C GLN A 77 0.74 7.57 10.74
N PRO A 78 1.29 8.81 10.72
CA PRO A 78 2.43 9.19 11.55
C PRO A 78 2.24 8.96 13.05
N TYR A 79 1.01 9.12 13.54
CA TYR A 79 0.72 8.84 14.95
C TYR A 79 0.89 7.35 15.31
N ARG A 80 0.57 6.42 14.39
CA ARG A 80 0.79 4.98 14.59
C ARG A 80 2.25 4.62 14.52
N VAL A 81 2.98 5.18 13.55
CA VAL A 81 4.43 4.99 13.43
C VAL A 81 5.13 5.47 14.71
N ALA A 82 4.66 6.57 15.30
CA ALA A 82 5.11 7.08 16.60
C ALA A 82 4.60 6.29 17.82
N GLY A 83 3.93 5.15 17.64
CA GLY A 83 3.42 4.30 18.72
C GLY A 83 2.20 4.83 19.48
N ARG A 84 1.56 5.91 19.01
CA ARG A 84 0.37 6.48 19.66
C ARG A 84 -0.88 5.68 19.32
N ARG A 85 -1.76 5.52 20.32
CA ARG A 85 -3.05 4.82 20.17
C ARG A 85 -4.17 5.73 19.68
N ALA A 86 -4.25 6.95 20.24
CA ALA A 86 -5.26 7.93 19.87
C ALA A 86 -4.94 8.55 18.49
N PRO A 87 -5.93 8.70 17.61
CA PRO A 87 -5.73 9.36 16.32
C PRO A 87 -5.35 10.83 16.51
N ALA A 88 -4.52 11.32 15.60
CA ALA A 88 -4.23 12.75 15.50
C ALA A 88 -5.48 13.54 15.04
N PRO A 89 -5.54 14.86 15.25
CA PRO A 89 -6.59 15.69 14.68
C PRO A 89 -6.70 15.49 13.16
N ALA A 90 -7.93 15.50 12.61
CA ALA A 90 -8.19 15.21 11.20
C ALA A 90 -7.27 15.99 10.24
N ARG A 91 -7.08 17.29 10.47
CA ARG A 91 -6.16 18.14 9.68
C ARG A 91 -4.72 17.61 9.57
N GLN A 92 -4.24 16.91 10.59
CA GLN A 92 -2.90 16.32 10.59
C GLN A 92 -2.87 15.02 9.76
N LEU A 93 -3.95 14.25 9.79
CA LEU A 93 -4.12 13.07 8.95
C LEU A 93 -4.20 13.48 7.47
N ASP A 94 -4.94 14.54 7.16
CA ASP A 94 -5.06 15.09 5.79
C ASP A 94 -3.73 15.60 5.25
N ALA A 95 -2.94 16.27 6.09
CA ALA A 95 -1.59 16.71 5.73
C ALA A 95 -0.66 15.53 5.44
N ALA A 96 -0.75 14.46 6.26
CA ALA A 96 0.02 13.24 6.02
C ALA A 96 -0.42 12.53 4.73
N TRP A 97 -1.73 12.42 4.47
CA TRP A 97 -2.25 11.86 3.23
C TRP A 97 -1.75 12.59 1.99
N THR A 98 -1.79 13.93 2.03
CA THR A 98 -1.35 14.78 0.93
C THR A 98 0.14 14.60 0.65
N ALA A 99 0.97 14.56 1.70
CA ALA A 99 2.40 14.33 1.59
C ALA A 99 2.71 12.95 0.96
N VAL A 100 2.02 11.90 1.40
CA VAL A 100 2.19 10.56 0.82
C VAL A 100 1.72 10.51 -0.63
N ALA A 101 0.59 11.14 -0.97
CA ALA A 101 0.09 11.18 -2.33
C ALA A 101 1.06 11.90 -3.28
N ALA A 102 1.67 13.01 -2.85
CA ALA A 102 2.69 13.71 -3.62
C ALA A 102 3.92 12.81 -3.86
N HIS A 103 4.42 12.19 -2.79
CA HIS A 103 5.57 11.28 -2.86
C HIS A 103 5.35 10.08 -3.80
N LEU A 104 4.16 9.47 -3.77
CA LEU A 104 3.84 8.35 -4.65
C LEU A 104 3.77 8.78 -6.12
N ARG A 105 3.18 9.95 -6.43
CA ARG A 105 3.12 10.47 -7.81
C ARG A 105 4.48 10.74 -8.42
N GLU A 106 5.48 11.03 -7.60
CA GLU A 106 6.85 11.29 -8.06
C GLU A 106 7.68 10.02 -8.24
N THR A 107 7.27 8.89 -7.63
CA THR A 107 8.12 7.69 -7.51
C THR A 107 7.51 6.37 -8.00
N ASP A 108 6.24 6.35 -8.39
CA ASP A 108 5.51 5.17 -8.90
C ASP A 108 4.70 5.47 -10.17
#